data_AF-A0A9E4YEQ4-F1
#
_entry.id   AF-A0A9E4YEQ4-F1
#
_cell.length_a   1.000
_cell.length_b   1.000
_cell.length_c   1.000
_cell.angle_alpha   90.00
_cell.angle_beta   90.00
_cell.angle_gamma   90.00
#
_symmetry.space_group_name_H-M   'P 1'
#
loop_
_entity.id
_entity.type
_entity.pdbx_description
1 polymer ?
#
loop_
_entity_poly.entity_id
_entity_poly.type
_entity_poly.pdbx_seq_one_letter_code
_entity_poly.pdbx_strand_id
1 'polypeptide(L)'
;WAAKMAAIAEIPTIYCKVSGMVTEADHRSWSVGDLKPYVHHIVEIFGIDRLMFGSDWPVCLLAAGYDQVLCAALEAIGPLSDEDAAKFMGGNASAFYGLS
;
A
#
# COMPACT_ATOMS: atom_id res chain seq x y z
N TRP A 1 -4.93 -10.90 -11.56
CA TRP A 1 -5.02 -9.74 -10.64
C TRP A 1 -4.58 -8.46 -11.35
N ALA A 2 -3.33 -8.37 -11.81
CA ALA A 2 -2.73 -7.17 -12.41
C ALA A 2 -3.60 -6.49 -13.50
N ALA A 3 -4.08 -7.23 -14.51
CA ALA A 3 -4.92 -6.67 -15.57
C ALA A 3 -6.25 -6.10 -15.07
N LYS A 4 -6.86 -6.71 -14.04
CA LYS A 4 -8.08 -6.19 -13.42
C LYS A 4 -7.79 -4.92 -12.62
N MET A 5 -6.67 -4.88 -11.91
CA MET A 5 -6.23 -3.67 -11.20
C MET A 5 -5.95 -2.52 -12.17
N ALA A 6 -5.30 -2.77 -13.31
CA ALA A 6 -5.06 -1.76 -14.33
C ALA A 6 -6.39 -1.16 -14.84
N ALA A 7 -7.37 -2.01 -15.16
CA ALA A 7 -8.69 -1.54 -15.57
C ALA A 7 -9.42 -0.71 -14.50
N ILE A 8 -9.22 -1.02 -13.20
CA ILE A 8 -9.77 -0.22 -12.09
C ILE A 8 -9.04 1.12 -11.97
N ALA A 9 -7.73 1.14 -12.18
CA ALA A 9 -6.89 2.33 -12.05
C ALA A 9 -7.23 3.41 -13.08
N GLU A 10 -7.79 3.05 -14.24
CA GLU A 10 -8.33 3.98 -15.25
C GLU A 10 -9.50 4.84 -14.73
N ILE A 11 -10.13 4.45 -13.61
CA ILE A 11 -11.19 5.25 -12.98
C ILE A 11 -10.52 6.27 -12.03
N PRO A 12 -10.49 7.57 -12.35
CA PRO A 12 -9.65 8.55 -11.66
C PRO A 12 -10.08 8.79 -10.20
N THR A 13 -11.33 8.49 -9.86
CA THR A 13 -11.88 8.67 -8.49
C THR A 13 -11.61 7.49 -7.56
N ILE A 14 -11.00 6.40 -8.05
CA ILE A 14 -10.66 5.24 -7.23
C ILE A 14 -9.22 5.37 -6.72
N TYR A 15 -9.09 5.15 -5.41
CA TYR A 15 -7.84 5.08 -4.68
C TYR A 15 -7.53 3.64 -4.29
N CYS A 16 -6.26 3.34 -4.02
CA CYS A 16 -5.82 2.03 -3.59
C CYS A 16 -5.11 2.11 -2.23
N LYS A 17 -5.49 1.22 -1.32
CA LYS A 17 -4.81 1.03 -0.04
C LYS A 17 -3.70 0.00 -0.19
N VAL A 18 -2.49 0.34 0.25
CA VAL A 18 -1.40 -0.61 0.47
C VAL A 18 -1.57 -1.15 1.89
N SER A 19 -2.34 -2.23 2.00
CA SER A 19 -2.75 -2.84 3.27
C SER A 19 -3.01 -4.33 3.14
N GLY A 20 -2.93 -5.08 4.25
CA GLY A 20 -3.32 -6.50 4.32
C GLY A 20 -2.43 -7.45 3.50
N MET A 21 -1.29 -6.99 2.98
CA MET A 21 -0.50 -7.79 2.06
C MET A 21 0.22 -8.97 2.74
N VAL A 22 0.72 -8.78 3.97
CA VAL A 22 1.49 -9.81 4.70
C VAL A 22 0.64 -11.04 5.04
N THR A 23 -0.67 -10.85 5.20
CA THR A 23 -1.63 -11.93 5.50
C THR A 23 -2.07 -12.71 4.27
N GLU A 24 -1.83 -12.19 3.07
CA GLU A 24 -2.04 -12.90 1.79
C GLU A 24 -0.79 -13.68 1.34
N ALA A 25 0.37 -13.40 1.95
CA ALA A 25 1.61 -14.11 1.72
C ALA A 25 1.75 -15.33 2.64
N ASP A 26 2.88 -16.05 2.56
CA ASP A 26 3.17 -17.11 3.53
C ASP A 26 3.44 -16.50 4.92
N HIS A 27 2.55 -16.77 5.88
CA HIS A 27 2.60 -16.15 7.23
C HIS A 27 3.89 -16.42 7.99
N ARG A 28 4.65 -17.47 7.64
CA ARG A 28 5.86 -17.87 8.37
C ARG A 28 7.15 -17.38 7.72
N SER A 29 7.14 -17.16 6.40
CA SER A 29 8.38 -16.91 5.66
C SER A 29 8.28 -15.84 4.58
N TRP A 30 7.22 -15.02 4.59
CA TRP A 30 7.13 -13.88 3.69
C TRP A 30 8.34 -12.94 3.86
N SER A 31 8.68 -12.26 2.76
CA SER A 31 9.68 -11.21 2.70
C SER A 31 9.10 -10.01 1.96
N VAL A 32 9.72 -8.83 2.12
CA VAL A 32 9.34 -7.64 1.34
C VAL A 32 9.47 -7.90 -0.17
N GLY A 33 10.37 -8.80 -0.59
CA GLY A 33 10.51 -9.23 -1.98
C GLY A 33 9.25 -9.86 -2.56
N ASP A 34 8.45 -10.55 -1.75
CA ASP A 34 7.18 -11.14 -2.17
C ASP A 34 6.09 -10.08 -2.38
N LEU A 35 6.24 -8.93 -1.70
CA LEU A 35 5.29 -7.81 -1.72
C LEU A 35 5.58 -6.84 -2.87
N LYS A 36 6.86 -6.58 -3.14
CA LYS A 36 7.35 -5.58 -4.11
C LYS A 36 6.68 -5.66 -5.50
N PRO A 37 6.51 -6.84 -6.13
CA PRO A 37 5.88 -6.92 -7.45
C PRO A 37 4.46 -6.35 -7.48
N TYR A 38 3.70 -6.55 -6.40
CA TYR A 38 2.33 -6.04 -6.28
C TYR A 38 2.31 -4.54 -5.99
N VAL A 39 3.17 -4.06 -5.09
CA VAL A 39 3.28 -2.64 -4.76
C VAL A 39 3.76 -1.83 -5.96
N HIS A 40 4.80 -2.28 -6.66
CA HIS A 40 5.30 -1.60 -7.85
C HIS A 40 4.23 -1.53 -8.95
N HIS A 41 3.49 -2.62 -9.17
CA HIS A 41 2.40 -2.64 -10.14
C HIS A 41 1.32 -1.60 -9.82
N ILE A 42 0.90 -1.47 -8.56
CA ILE A 42 -0.10 -0.44 -8.17
C ILE A 42 0.47 0.98 -8.19
N VAL A 43 1.75 1.17 -7.87
CA VAL A 43 2.42 2.48 -8.02
C VAL A 43 2.39 2.93 -9.48
N GLU A 44 2.72 2.03 -10.42
CA GLU A 44 2.75 2.33 -11.85
C GLU A 44 1.37 2.74 -12.39
N ILE A 45 0.32 2.01 -12.04
CA ILE A 45 -1.02 2.24 -12.63
C ILE A 45 -1.86 3.28 -11.87
N PHE A 46 -1.73 3.40 -10.54
CA PHE A 46 -2.51 4.39 -9.78
C PHE A 46 -1.82 5.74 -9.70
N GLY A 47 -0.49 5.75 -9.65
CA GLY A 47 0.30 6.91 -9.25
C GLY A 47 0.21 7.17 -7.75
N ILE A 48 1.23 7.85 -7.21
CA ILE A 48 1.37 8.06 -5.77
C ILE A 48 0.22 8.87 -5.16
N ASP A 49 -0.39 9.79 -5.90
CA ASP A 49 -1.49 10.65 -5.45
C ASP A 49 -2.78 9.87 -5.14
N ARG A 50 -2.87 8.59 -5.51
CA ARG A 50 -4.02 7.72 -5.25
C ARG A 50 -3.70 6.51 -4.39
N LEU A 51 -2.51 6.44 -3.82
CA LEU A 51 -2.11 5.37 -2.90
C LEU A 51 -2.14 5.85 -1.45
N MET A 52 -2.56 5.00 -0.52
CA MET A 52 -2.48 5.30 0.90
C MET A 52 -2.09 4.07 1.71
N PHE A 53 -1.31 4.26 2.77
CA PHE A 53 -0.94 3.19 3.70
C PHE A 53 -2.14 2.74 4.57
N GLY A 54 -2.20 1.46 4.90
CA GLY A 54 -3.02 0.95 5.98
C GLY A 54 -2.40 -0.32 6.57
N SER A 55 -2.32 -0.43 7.89
CA SER A 55 -1.65 -1.56 8.54
C SER A 55 -2.47 -2.86 8.50
N ASP A 56 -3.79 -2.75 8.36
CA ASP A 56 -4.75 -3.84 8.57
C ASP A 56 -4.69 -4.44 10.00
N TRP A 57 -4.29 -3.63 10.98
CA TRP A 57 -4.35 -4.05 12.38
C TRP A 57 -5.80 -4.18 12.87
N PRO A 58 -6.14 -5.22 13.66
CA PRO A 58 -5.26 -6.23 14.25
C PRO A 58 -5.04 -7.49 13.41
N VAL A 59 -5.64 -7.59 12.21
CA VAL A 59 -5.54 -8.80 11.36
C VAL A 59 -4.10 -9.07 10.94
N CYS A 60 -3.30 -8.03 10.70
CA CYS A 60 -1.89 -8.18 10.36
C CYS A 60 -1.08 -9.01 11.37
N LEU A 61 -1.51 -9.07 12.64
CA LEU A 61 -0.85 -9.83 13.70
C LEU A 61 -0.83 -11.35 13.44
N LEU A 62 -1.57 -11.85 12.46
CA LEU A 62 -1.48 -13.23 11.99
C LEU A 62 -0.13 -13.53 11.30
N ALA A 63 0.53 -12.51 10.75
CA ALA A 63 1.76 -12.67 9.96
C ALA A 63 2.90 -11.69 10.35
N ALA A 64 2.61 -10.56 10.99
CA ALA A 64 3.60 -9.53 11.31
C ALA A 64 3.16 -8.56 12.43
N GLY A 65 4.13 -7.95 13.13
CA GLY A 65 3.90 -6.79 14.00
C GLY A 65 3.58 -5.51 13.20
N TYR A 66 2.99 -4.50 13.87
CA TYR A 66 2.62 -3.24 13.22
C TYR A 66 3.83 -2.53 12.58
N ASP A 67 4.95 -2.46 13.30
CA ASP A 67 6.21 -1.88 12.85
C ASP A 67 6.77 -2.60 11.63
N GLN A 68 6.68 -3.94 11.61
CA GLN A 68 7.10 -4.74 10.46
C GLN A 68 6.24 -4.45 9.23
N VAL A 69 4.92 -4.31 9.37
CA VAL A 69 4.03 -3.95 8.26
C VAL A 69 4.33 -2.55 7.73
N LEU A 70 4.53 -1.58 8.62
CA LEU A 70 4.88 -0.21 8.23
C LEU A 70 6.21 -0.18 7.45
N CYS A 71 7.25 -0.82 7.99
CA CYS A 71 8.56 -0.91 7.33
C CYS A 71 8.46 -1.64 5.99
N ALA A 72 7.73 -2.75 5.92
CA ALA A 72 7.55 -3.50 4.68
C ALA A 72 6.83 -2.69 3.61
N ALA A 73 5.81 -1.90 3.96
CA ALA A 73 5.11 -1.03 3.02
C ALA A 73 6.02 0.09 2.48
N LEU A 74 6.80 0.74 3.36
CA LEU A 74 7.75 1.79 2.99
C LEU A 74 8.92 1.24 2.15
N GLU A 75 9.41 0.04 2.45
CA GLU A 75 10.45 -0.59 1.65
C GLU A 75 9.90 -1.09 0.29
N ALA A 76 8.67 -1.59 0.26
CA ALA A 76 8.05 -2.10 -0.96
C ALA A 76 7.60 -0.99 -1.92
N ILE A 77 7.20 0.19 -1.41
CA ILE A 77 6.87 1.34 -2.26
C ILE A 77 8.12 1.99 -2.87
N GLY A 78 9.26 1.84 -2.20
CA GLY A 78 10.55 2.35 -2.66
C GLY A 78 10.79 3.81 -2.24
N PRO A 79 11.84 4.44 -2.79
CA PRO A 79 12.21 5.82 -2.44
C PRO A 79 11.08 6.80 -2.78
N LEU A 80 10.70 7.62 -1.82
CA LEU A 80 9.73 8.70 -1.98
C LEU A 80 10.38 10.04 -1.63
N SER A 81 9.89 11.11 -2.26
CA SER A 81 10.13 12.46 -1.77
C SER A 81 9.40 12.68 -0.44
N ASP A 82 9.77 13.69 0.34
CA ASP A 82 9.04 14.02 1.58
C ASP A 82 7.57 14.35 1.31
N GLU A 83 7.28 14.99 0.16
CA GLU A 83 5.91 15.29 -0.27
C GLU A 83 5.11 14.00 -0.55
N ASP A 84 5.70 13.09 -1.32
CA ASP A 84 5.06 11.83 -1.69
C ASP A 84 4.88 10.89 -0.49
N ALA A 85 5.85 10.89 0.43
CA ALA A 85 5.73 10.17 1.69
C ALA A 85 4.57 10.74 2.53
N ALA A 86 4.43 12.06 2.62
CA ALA A 86 3.32 12.69 3.34
C ALA A 86 1.95 12.36 2.71
N LYS A 87 1.87 12.33 1.38
CA LYS A 87 0.67 11.89 0.64
C LYS A 87 0.31 10.44 0.96
N PHE A 88 1.27 9.53 0.80
CA PHE A 88 1.08 8.09 1.02
C PHE A 88 0.73 7.75 2.47
N MET A 89 1.40 8.39 3.43
CA MET A 89 1.24 8.11 4.87
C MET A 89 -0.02 8.72 5.49
N GLY A 90 -0.72 9.61 4.80
CA GLY A 90 -1.97 10.15 5.31
C GLY A 90 -2.65 11.20 4.44
N GLY A 91 -1.91 12.01 3.68
CA GLY A 91 -2.49 13.11 2.88
C GLY A 91 -3.59 12.65 1.93
N ASN A 92 -3.36 11.54 1.21
CA ASN A 92 -4.34 10.99 0.28
C ASN A 92 -5.57 10.43 1.01
N ALA A 93 -5.38 9.82 2.18
CA ALA A 93 -6.49 9.35 3.00
C ALA A 93 -7.31 10.54 3.54
N SER A 94 -6.68 11.60 4.02
CA SER A 94 -7.36 12.81 4.48
C SER A 94 -8.18 13.46 3.38
N ALA A 95 -7.63 13.59 2.17
CA ALA A 95 -8.34 14.13 1.01
C ALA A 95 -9.52 13.24 0.61
N PHE A 96 -9.34 11.92 0.55
CA PHE A 96 -10.38 10.98 0.15
C PHE A 96 -11.52 10.87 1.18
N TYR A 97 -11.20 10.84 2.47
CA TYR A 97 -12.17 10.68 3.55
C TYR A 97 -12.70 12.00 4.14
N GLY A 98 -12.17 13.15 3.72
CA GLY A 98 -12.58 14.47 4.22
C GLY A 98 -12.17 14.72 5.69
N LEU A 99 -10.97 14.28 6.08
CA LEU A 99 -10.45 14.42 7.45
C LEU A 99 -9.79 15.80 7.65
N SER A 100 -9.99 16.39 8.83
CA SER A 100 -9.47 17.71 9.24
C SER A 100 -8.29 17.62 10.20
#